data_AF-A0A4Q3WJ24-F1
#
_entry.id   AF-A0A4Q3WJ24-F1
#
_cell.length_a   1.000
_cell.length_b   1.000
_cell.length_c   1.000
_cell.angle_alpha   90.00
_cell.angle_beta   90.00
_cell.angle_gamma   90.00
#
_symmetry.space_group_name_H-M   'P 1'
#
loop_
_entity.id
_entity.type
_entity.pdbx_description
1 polymer ?
#
loop_
_entity_poly.entity_id
_entity_poly.type
_entity_poly.pdbx_seq_one_letter_code
_entity_poly.pdbx_strand_id
1 'polypeptide(L)' 'MNKTLFRGLLAVGLTGVSFGCVQAAPVTKLPTKPNMVFFIADDLSLRSSSVYGSPDVRTPNMERLSATGMTFNQAYVAS' A
#
# COMPACT_ATOMS: atom_id res chain seq x y z
N MET A 1 25.36 57.04 33.50
CA MET A 1 24.72 57.26 34.82
C MET A 1 23.22 57.34 34.61
N ASN A 2 22.47 56.29 34.97
CA ASN A 2 20.99 56.17 35.15
C ASN A 2 20.59 54.67 35.22
N LYS A 3 20.95 53.87 36.24
CA LYS A 3 20.28 53.69 37.55
C LYS A 3 18.74 53.66 37.56
N THR A 4 18.15 52.62 36.96
CA THR A 4 16.84 52.01 37.33
C THR A 4 16.69 50.69 36.54
N LEU A 5 17.54 49.66 36.67
CA LEU A 5 17.69 48.72 37.79
C LEU A 5 16.51 48.64 38.77
N PHE A 6 16.04 47.40 38.92
CA PHE A 6 15.28 46.87 40.06
C PHE A 6 13.82 47.31 40.16
N ARG A 7 12.92 46.54 39.53
CA ARG A 7 11.69 46.01 40.13
C ARG A 7 10.78 45.40 39.07
N GLY A 8 10.69 44.07 39.04
CA GLY A 8 9.76 43.38 38.16
C GLY A 8 10.02 41.89 37.95
N LEU A 9 10.78 41.24 38.85
CA LEU A 9 10.79 39.78 38.95
C LEU A 9 9.51 39.36 39.68
N LEU A 10 8.39 39.13 38.97
CA LEU A 10 7.32 38.22 39.39
C LEU A 10 6.22 38.11 38.32
N ALA A 11 6.17 36.95 37.65
CA ALA A 11 5.05 36.34 36.91
C ALA A 11 5.67 35.55 35.75
N VAL A 12 6.25 34.37 36.02
CA VAL A 12 5.51 33.11 35.92
C VAL A 12 4.60 33.13 34.68
N GLY A 13 5.21 32.82 33.54
CA GLY A 13 4.54 32.55 32.28
C GLY A 13 5.25 31.40 31.58
N LEU A 14 5.57 30.38 32.36
CA LEU A 14 6.13 29.09 31.95
C LEU A 14 5.07 28.31 31.13
N THR A 15 4.65 28.82 29.98
CA THR A 15 3.91 28.02 29.00
C THR A 15 4.92 27.50 28.01
N GLY A 16 5.46 26.33 28.36
CA GLY A 16 6.46 25.61 27.59
C GLY A 16 6.01 25.48 26.14
N VAL A 17 6.82 26.03 25.24
CA VAL A 17 6.82 25.64 23.83
C VAL A 17 7.12 24.15 23.85
N SER A 18 6.04 23.38 23.72
CA SER A 18 6.11 21.93 23.62
C SER A 18 6.83 21.69 22.31
N PHE A 19 8.13 21.38 22.40
CA PHE A 19 8.86 20.66 21.37
C PHE A 19 8.17 19.31 21.27
N GLY A 20 7.04 19.28 20.57
CA GLY A 20 6.39 18.06 20.13
C GLY A 20 7.40 17.40 19.20
N CYS A 21 8.15 16.45 19.74
CA CYS A 21 8.86 15.49 18.92
C CYS A 21 7.78 14.82 18.08
N VAL A 22 7.65 15.23 16.83
CA VAL A 22 6.86 14.50 15.84
C VAL A 22 7.62 13.21 15.64
N GLN A 23 7.23 12.19 16.41
CA GLN A 23 7.76 10.85 16.26
C GLN A 23 7.30 10.36 14.88
N ALA A 24 8.21 10.37 13.90
CA ALA A 24 7.93 9.80 12.59
C ALA A 24 7.53 8.34 12.80
N ALA A 25 6.32 7.97 12.34
CA ALA A 25 5.86 6.60 12.41
C ALA A 25 6.88 5.69 11.70
N PRO A 26 7.16 4.49 12.23
CA PRO A 26 8.08 3.56 11.59
C PRO A 26 7.55 3.26 10.19
N VAL A 27 8.30 3.71 9.18
CA VAL A 27 8.02 3.35 7.79
C VAL A 27 8.40 1.89 7.65
N THR A 28 7.39 1.01 7.62
CA THR A 28 7.61 -0.40 7.33
C THR A 28 8.26 -0.51 5.95
N LYS A 29 9.54 -0.89 5.95
CA LYS A 29 10.30 -1.08 4.72
C LYS A 29 9.62 -2.20 3.92
N LEU A 30 9.11 -1.87 2.74
CA LEU A 30 8.58 -2.87 1.81
C LEU A 30 9.68 -3.92 1.56
N PRO A 31 9.36 -5.21 1.59
CA PRO A 31 10.33 -6.24 1.26
C PRO A 31 10.92 -5.96 -0.12
N THR A 32 12.24 -5.99 -0.23
CA THR A 32 12.97 -5.64 -1.46
C THR A 32 12.71 -6.62 -2.61
N LYS A 33 12.23 -7.82 -2.27
CA LYS A 33 11.83 -8.86 -3.22
C LYS A 33 10.31 -9.07 -3.12
N PRO A 34 9.57 -9.03 -4.23
CA PRO A 34 8.14 -9.33 -4.21
C PRO A 34 7.92 -10.81 -3.90
N ASN A 35 6.79 -11.10 -3.26
CA ASN A 35 6.28 -12.47 -3.16
C ASN A 35 5.67 -12.86 -4.50
N MET A 36 5.91 -14.09 -4.94
CA MET A 36 5.33 -14.65 -6.15
C MET A 36 4.41 -15.80 -5.76
N VAL A 37 3.16 -15.75 -6.21
CA VAL A 37 2.16 -16.81 -5.99
C VAL A 37 1.71 -17.30 -7.35
N PHE A 38 1.86 -18.60 -7.59
CA PHE A 38 1.45 -19.25 -8.83
C PHE A 38 0.19 -20.08 -8.57
N PHE A 39 -0.84 -19.84 -9.37
CA PHE A 39 -2.04 -20.67 -9.41
C PHE A 39 -1.97 -21.54 -10.66
N ILE A 40 -2.06 -22.85 -10.50
CA ILE A 40 -2.08 -23.82 -11.60
C ILE A 40 -3.33 -24.68 -11.41
N ALA A 41 -4.09 -24.85 -12.48
CA ALA A 41 -5.26 -25.70 -12.52
C ALA A 41 -5.08 -26.76 -13.60
N ASP A 42 -5.48 -27.99 -13.30
CA ASP A 42 -5.46 -29.09 -14.24
C ASP A 42 -6.62 -28.98 -15.23
N ASP A 43 -6.40 -29.35 -16.49
CA ASP A 43 -7.40 -29.33 -17.58
C ASP A 43 -8.17 -28.01 -17.80
N LEU A 44 -7.62 -26.87 -17.35
CA LEU A 44 -8.27 -25.57 -17.57
C LEU A 44 -8.09 -25.06 -19.00
N SER A 45 -9.18 -25.10 -19.77
CA SER A 45 -9.20 -24.57 -21.15
C SER A 45 -9.61 -23.09 -21.21
N LEU A 46 -9.28 -22.41 -22.31
CA LEU A 46 -9.74 -21.02 -22.58
C LEU A 46 -11.27 -20.89 -22.53
N ARG A 47 -12.00 -21.91 -23.01
CA ARG A 47 -13.48 -21.92 -23.01
C ARG A 47 -14.09 -22.01 -21.61
N SER A 48 -13.30 -22.38 -20.61
CA SER A 48 -13.72 -22.56 -19.22
C SER A 48 -13.47 -21.32 -18.36
N SER A 49 -13.24 -20.14 -18.96
CA SER A 49 -12.96 -18.90 -18.24
C SER A 49 -13.79 -17.74 -18.81
N SER A 50 -14.47 -16.99 -17.95
CA SER A 50 -15.20 -15.79 -18.38
C SER A 50 -14.27 -14.68 -18.88
N VAL A 51 -13.01 -14.65 -18.45
CA VAL A 51 -11.99 -13.71 -18.95
C VAL A 51 -11.79 -13.85 -20.47
N TYR A 52 -11.96 -15.06 -21.00
CA TYR A 52 -11.87 -15.35 -22.44
C TYR A 52 -13.23 -15.48 -23.12
N GLY A 53 -14.31 -15.02 -22.47
CA GLY A 53 -15.65 -14.94 -23.05
C GLY A 53 -16.51 -16.21 -22.92
N SER A 54 -16.24 -17.08 -21.94
CA SER A 54 -17.13 -18.21 -21.65
C SER A 54 -18.55 -17.71 -21.30
N PRO A 55 -19.62 -18.20 -21.96
CA PRO A 55 -20.99 -17.77 -21.69
C PRO A 55 -21.56 -18.38 -20.40
N ASP A 56 -21.08 -19.56 -20.02
CA ASP A 56 -21.66 -20.37 -18.95
C ASP A 56 -20.80 -20.39 -17.67
N VAL A 57 -19.49 -20.19 -17.80
CA VAL A 57 -18.56 -20.29 -16.67
C VAL A 57 -18.25 -18.92 -16.10
N ARG A 58 -18.58 -18.70 -14.82
CA ARG A 58 -18.31 -17.45 -14.11
C ARG A 58 -17.03 -17.56 -13.28
N THR A 59 -16.01 -16.74 -13.60
CA THR A 59 -14.74 -16.70 -12.86
C THR A 59 -14.43 -15.30 -12.30
N PRO A 60 -15.23 -14.76 -11.35
CA PRO A 60 -15.12 -13.37 -10.89
C PRO A 60 -13.76 -13.01 -10.28
N ASN A 61 -13.08 -13.99 -9.66
CA ASN A 61 -11.73 -13.78 -9.14
C ASN A 61 -10.69 -13.66 -10.25
N MET A 62 -10.82 -14.43 -11.33
CA MET A 62 -9.94 -14.32 -12.50
C MET A 62 -10.22 -13.02 -13.25
N GLU A 63 -11.48 -12.63 -13.39
CA GLU A 63 -11.89 -11.33 -13.95
C GLU A 63 -11.22 -10.17 -13.20
N ARG A 64 -11.32 -10.16 -11.86
CA ARG A 64 -10.66 -9.15 -11.03
C ARG A 64 -9.15 -9.11 -11.26
N LEU A 65 -8.49 -10.26 -11.33
CA LEU A 65 -7.05 -10.33 -11.60
C LEU A 65 -6.71 -9.80 -12.99
N SER A 66 -7.50 -10.16 -14.01
CA SER A 66 -7.32 -9.72 -15.39
C SER A 66 -7.49 -8.21 -15.57
N ALA A 67 -8.43 -7.60 -14.84
CA ALA A 67 -8.71 -6.17 -14.89
C ALA A 67 -7.61 -5.32 -14.22
N THR A 68 -6.94 -5.86 -13.21
CA THR A 68 -5.85 -5.18 -12.48
C THR A 68 -4.45 -5.52 -13.01
N GLY A 69 -4.36 -6.44 -13.96
CA GLY A 69 -3.11 -7.04 -14.40
C GLY A 69 -2.98 -7.09 -15.92
N MET A 70 -2.36 -8.18 -16.40
CA MET A 70 -2.17 -8.43 -17.82
C MET A 70 -2.78 -9.78 -18.19
N THR A 71 -3.44 -9.82 -19.35
CA THR A 71 -4.06 -11.03 -19.90
C THR A 71 -3.35 -11.45 -21.18
N PHE A 72 -3.07 -12.74 -21.32
CA PHE A 72 -2.40 -13.29 -22.50
C PHE A 72 -3.41 -14.02 -23.39
N ASN A 73 -3.76 -13.42 -24.52
CA ASN A 73 -4.73 -14.01 -25.46
C ASN A 73 -4.13 -15.11 -26.36
N GLN A 74 -2.81 -15.30 -26.31
CA GLN A 74 -2.05 -16.27 -27.11
C GLN A 74 -1.06 -17.05 -26.23
N ALA A 75 -1.57 -17.63 -25.15
CA ALA A 75 -0.79 -18.48 -24.24
C ALA A 75 -0.91 -19.96 -24.68
N TYR A 76 0.16 -20.51 -25.24
CA TYR A 76 0.21 -21.88 -25.74
C TYR A 76 1.04 -22.78 -24.82
N VAL A 77 0.64 -24.05 -24.70
CA VAL A 77 1.41 -25.11 -24.03
C VAL A 77 2.23 -25.85 -25.10
N ALA A 78 3.50 -26.11 -24.82
CA ALA A 78 4.42 -26.71 -25.80
C ALA A 78 4.36 -28.24 -25.87
N SER A 79 3.76 -28.90 -24.87
CA SER A 79 3.76 -30.37 -24.70
C SER A 79 2.44 -30.87 -24.18
#